data_AF-A0A958PIC8-F1
#
_entry.id   AF-A0A958PIC8-F1
#
_cell.length_a   1.000
_cell.length_b   1.000
_cell.length_c   1.000
_cell.angle_alpha   90.00
_cell.angle_beta   90.00
_cell.angle_gamma   90.00
#
_symmetry.space_group_name_H-M   'P 1'
#
loop_
_entity.id
_entity.type
_entity.pdbx_description
1 polymer ?
#
loop_
_entity_poly.entity_id
_entity_poly.type
_entity_poly.pdbx_seq_one_letter_code
_entity_poly.pdbx_strand_id
1 'polypeptide(L)'
;MKRLFLALAILLQLSALAQSYTYKIDRYPNTGGNCHALASELATKFSEQISTPATGRCVDIAPNGITMEIKYEAEKEPRIHSTYSRLSLIYDFSDYATEAECNAALPEWVSMFERNTELEPLVAYCLNEHSSAGFKLSWAVRIDAIGNAVKRPVARGMLIHGAPVHYPGDSFVQAVKEKLEPAGVEFAHARFNYRAAEYQLDLVYYTGGPSLDSSRIAEHRTVAECEAELASLHGEVSESPSFAFCTKNYLHGSDLMGIFSAGSPEVVLSAERMKTYQECVSKKAEILQLYQGLGYAHITGAVCSLASGEYKVAMIKRAE
;
A
#
# COMPACT_ATOMS: atom_id res chain seq x y z
N MET A 1 11.54 61.62 8.88
CA MET A 1 12.49 60.64 8.28
C MET A 1 12.65 59.33 9.06
N LYS A 2 11.80 58.97 10.05
CA LYS A 2 11.91 57.70 10.81
C LYS A 2 10.83 56.64 10.50
N ARG A 3 9.85 56.95 9.65
CA ARG A 3 8.75 56.02 9.30
C ARG A 3 8.90 55.30 7.95
N LEU A 4 9.89 55.68 7.14
CA LEU A 4 10.13 55.05 5.83
C LEU A 4 11.03 53.79 5.92
N PHE A 5 11.85 53.67 6.98
CA PHE A 5 12.77 52.54 7.16
C PHE A 5 12.11 51.29 7.76
N LEU A 6 10.93 51.41 8.37
CA LEU A 6 10.22 50.25 8.95
C LEU A 6 9.39 49.48 7.91
N ALA A 7 8.98 50.13 6.81
CA ALA A 7 8.21 49.48 5.74
C ALA A 7 9.10 48.62 4.81
N LEU A 8 10.40 48.92 4.72
CA LEU A 8 11.31 48.20 3.83
C LEU A 8 11.85 46.89 4.45
N ALA A 9 11.90 46.78 5.78
CA ALA A 9 12.36 45.57 6.48
C ALA A 9 11.28 44.48 6.61
N ILE A 10 10.00 44.82 6.43
CA ILE A 10 8.87 43.87 6.51
C ILE A 10 8.62 43.17 5.16
N LEU A 11 9.12 43.72 4.04
CA LEU A 11 9.03 43.09 2.71
C LEU A 11 10.11 42.03 2.43
N LEU A 12 11.11 41.89 3.29
CA LEU A 12 12.25 40.96 3.12
C LEU A 12 12.12 39.65 3.92
N GLN A 13 11.01 39.42 4.63
CA GLN A 13 10.88 38.27 5.55
C GLN A 13 9.94 37.15 5.11
N LEU A 14 9.41 37.14 3.88
CA LEU A 14 8.46 36.08 3.45
C LEU A 14 8.71 35.53 2.04
N SER A 15 9.91 35.70 1.47
CA SER A 15 10.30 34.87 0.33
C SER A 15 10.84 33.56 0.89
N ALA A 16 9.99 32.55 1.04
CA ALA A 16 10.50 31.19 1.15
C ALA A 16 11.42 30.97 -0.05
N LEU A 17 12.68 30.64 0.19
CA LEU A 17 13.67 30.45 -0.86
C LEU A 17 13.16 29.31 -1.76
N ALA A 18 12.83 29.62 -3.01
CA ALA A 18 12.47 28.63 -3.99
C ALA A 18 13.63 27.62 -4.10
N GLN A 19 13.32 26.34 -3.91
CA GLN A 19 14.25 25.24 -4.02
C GLN A 19 14.10 24.58 -5.38
N SER A 20 15.21 24.10 -5.94
CA SER A 20 15.18 23.36 -7.18
C SER A 20 14.81 21.90 -6.93
N TYR A 21 13.79 21.43 -7.65
CA TYR A 21 13.33 20.05 -7.61
C TYR A 21 13.43 19.42 -9.00
N THR A 22 13.45 18.08 -9.04
CA THR A 22 13.44 17.30 -10.28
C THR A 22 12.43 16.19 -10.17
N TYR A 23 11.45 16.21 -11.08
CA TYR A 23 10.51 15.13 -11.26
C TYR A 23 10.96 14.22 -12.41
N LYS A 24 10.92 12.90 -12.21
CA LYS A 24 11.44 11.91 -13.15
C LYS A 24 10.34 11.02 -13.71
N ILE A 25 10.29 10.93 -15.03
CA ILE A 25 9.43 10.02 -15.79
C ILE A 25 10.34 8.96 -16.40
N ASP A 26 10.22 7.72 -15.95
CA ASP A 26 11.12 6.62 -16.32
C ASP A 26 10.45 5.69 -17.33
N ARG A 27 11.18 5.28 -18.37
CA ARG A 27 10.74 4.26 -19.34
C ARG A 27 9.37 4.59 -19.96
N TYR A 28 9.12 5.87 -20.27
CA TYR A 28 7.96 6.29 -21.05
C TYR A 28 8.02 5.66 -22.46
N PRO A 29 6.89 5.30 -23.10
CA PRO A 29 6.91 4.62 -24.39
C PRO A 29 7.65 5.43 -25.45
N ASN A 30 8.59 4.79 -26.14
CA ASN A 30 9.28 5.40 -27.27
C ASN A 30 8.45 5.20 -28.55
N THR A 31 7.63 6.18 -28.88
CA THR A 31 6.77 6.15 -30.07
C THR A 31 7.47 6.64 -31.35
N GLY A 32 8.80 6.74 -31.34
CA GLY A 32 9.60 7.18 -32.50
C GLY A 32 9.62 8.70 -32.74
N GLY A 33 9.13 9.49 -31.78
CA GLY A 33 9.15 10.97 -31.82
C GLY A 33 10.43 11.61 -31.27
N ASN A 34 10.49 12.94 -31.32
CA ASN A 34 11.60 13.70 -30.71
C ASN A 34 11.42 13.75 -29.17
N CYS A 35 12.25 13.00 -28.45
CA CYS A 35 12.24 12.94 -26.98
C CYS A 35 12.33 14.31 -26.30
N HIS A 36 13.10 15.26 -26.85
CA HIS A 36 13.20 16.61 -26.28
C HIS A 36 11.91 17.42 -26.43
N ALA A 37 11.21 17.27 -27.56
CA ALA A 37 9.93 17.93 -27.77
C ALA A 37 8.87 17.41 -26.80
N LEU A 38 8.79 16.08 -26.64
CA LEU A 38 7.89 15.45 -25.68
C LEU A 38 8.20 15.85 -24.22
N ALA A 39 9.49 15.88 -23.84
CA ALA A 39 9.88 16.34 -22.51
C ALA A 39 9.44 17.80 -22.28
N SER A 40 9.58 18.65 -23.29
CA SER A 40 9.16 20.06 -23.22
C SER A 40 7.64 20.20 -23.11
N GLU A 41 6.87 19.39 -23.85
CA GLU A 41 5.41 19.36 -23.77
C GLU A 41 4.94 18.95 -22.37
N LEU A 42 5.51 17.88 -21.82
CA LEU A 42 5.21 17.42 -20.46
C LEU A 42 5.61 18.45 -19.40
N ALA A 43 6.71 19.19 -19.60
CA ALA A 43 7.09 20.28 -18.71
C ALA A 43 6.13 21.47 -18.79
N THR A 44 5.57 21.78 -19.97
CA THR A 44 4.50 22.78 -20.10
C THR A 44 3.26 22.35 -19.32
N LYS A 45 2.79 21.11 -19.52
CA LYS A 45 1.65 20.56 -18.78
C LYS A 45 1.89 20.55 -17.26
N PHE A 46 3.09 20.15 -16.84
CA PHE A 46 3.50 20.20 -15.44
C PHE A 46 3.46 21.63 -14.88
N SER A 47 3.96 22.60 -15.65
CA SER A 47 3.96 24.01 -15.26
C SER A 47 2.56 24.56 -15.05
N GLU A 48 1.62 24.17 -15.93
CA GLU A 48 0.20 24.51 -15.82
C GLU A 48 -0.42 23.92 -14.54
N GLN A 49 -0.12 22.65 -14.23
CA GLN A 49 -0.65 21.96 -13.04
C GLN A 49 -0.13 22.55 -11.72
N ILE A 50 1.11 23.05 -11.66
CA ILE A 50 1.70 23.59 -10.42
C ILE A 50 1.87 25.12 -10.42
N SER A 51 1.39 25.80 -11.46
CA SER A 51 1.50 27.26 -11.63
C SER A 51 2.92 27.81 -11.48
N THR A 52 3.92 27.04 -11.91
CA THR A 52 5.34 27.36 -11.77
C THR A 52 6.08 26.97 -13.04
N PRO A 53 6.98 27.82 -13.58
CA PRO A 53 7.76 27.45 -14.76
C PRO A 53 8.59 26.19 -14.53
N ALA A 54 8.45 25.23 -15.43
CA ALA A 54 9.24 24.01 -15.47
C ALA A 54 9.90 23.81 -16.83
N THR A 55 11.02 23.09 -16.83
CA THR A 55 11.78 22.76 -18.04
C THR A 55 11.95 21.26 -18.15
N GLY A 56 11.68 20.73 -19.35
CA GLY A 56 11.78 19.30 -19.63
C GLY A 56 13.07 18.97 -20.35
N ARG A 57 13.69 17.83 -20.02
CA ARG A 57 14.83 17.30 -20.76
C ARG A 57 14.70 15.80 -20.99
N CYS A 58 15.12 15.35 -22.16
CA CYS A 58 15.41 13.96 -22.42
C CYS A 58 16.72 13.58 -21.71
N VAL A 59 16.71 12.50 -20.93
CA VAL A 59 17.87 12.01 -20.19
C VAL A 59 18.45 10.76 -20.83
N ASP A 60 17.58 9.85 -21.29
CA ASP A 60 17.99 8.58 -21.88
C ASP A 60 16.93 8.10 -22.90
N ILE A 61 17.40 7.37 -23.92
CA ILE A 61 16.57 6.72 -24.92
C ILE A 61 17.03 5.27 -25.01
N ALA A 62 16.25 4.36 -24.43
CA ALA A 62 16.55 2.94 -24.39
C ALA A 62 15.48 2.14 -25.16
N PRO A 63 15.77 0.87 -25.54
CA PRO A 63 14.77 0.01 -26.20
C PRO A 63 13.50 -0.21 -25.37
N ASN A 64 13.59 -0.11 -24.05
CA ASN A 64 12.46 -0.28 -23.12
C ASN A 64 11.79 1.05 -22.73
N GLY A 65 12.11 2.16 -23.41
CA GLY A 65 11.47 3.46 -23.23
C GLY A 65 12.46 4.62 -23.10
N ILE A 66 11.90 5.82 -23.02
CA ILE A 66 12.65 7.06 -22.81
C ILE A 66 12.56 7.48 -21.34
N THR A 67 13.63 8.08 -20.83
CA THR A 67 13.64 8.70 -19.50
C THR A 67 13.69 10.21 -19.66
N MET A 68 12.78 10.89 -18.99
CA MET A 68 12.66 12.35 -19.02
C MET A 68 12.72 12.91 -17.61
N GLU A 69 13.22 14.12 -17.49
CA GLU A 69 13.22 14.89 -16.26
C GLU A 69 12.54 16.24 -16.47
N ILE A 70 11.77 16.66 -15.48
CA ILE A 70 11.15 17.99 -15.40
C ILE A 70 11.78 18.70 -14.20
N LYS A 71 12.48 19.80 -14.48
CA LYS A 71 13.12 20.66 -13.46
C LYS A 71 12.28 21.91 -13.23
N TYR A 72 12.09 22.27 -11.96
CA TYR A 72 11.28 23.41 -11.55
C TYR A 72 11.80 23.97 -10.22
N GLU A 73 11.39 25.18 -9.87
CA GLU A 73 11.71 25.83 -8.59
C GLU A 73 10.44 26.13 -7.82
N ALA A 74 10.30 25.61 -6.61
CA ALA A 74 9.12 25.81 -5.78
C ALA A 74 9.51 26.01 -4.31
N GLU A 75 8.62 26.57 -3.49
CA GLU A 75 8.85 26.67 -2.04
C GLU A 75 8.87 25.28 -1.37
N LYS A 76 8.10 24.34 -1.94
CA LYS A 76 7.97 22.97 -1.49
C LYS A 76 7.72 22.05 -2.68
N GLU A 77 8.23 20.82 -2.59
CA GLU A 77 7.92 19.77 -3.57
C GLU A 77 6.40 19.55 -3.65
N PRO A 78 5.78 19.69 -4.84
CA PRO A 78 4.37 19.40 -5.05
C PRO A 78 4.10 17.91 -4.80
N ARG A 79 2.90 17.63 -4.32
CA ARG A 79 2.50 16.26 -4.03
C ARG A 79 2.21 15.52 -5.33
N ILE A 80 2.94 14.43 -5.55
CA ILE A 80 2.77 13.55 -6.71
C ILE A 80 1.97 12.32 -6.28
N HIS A 81 0.95 12.00 -7.06
CA HIS A 81 0.12 10.82 -6.92
C HIS A 81 0.43 9.87 -8.06
N SER A 82 0.89 8.66 -7.74
CA SER A 82 1.24 7.64 -8.72
C SER A 82 0.50 6.33 -8.44
N THR A 83 -0.02 5.70 -9.50
CA THR A 83 -0.46 4.29 -9.43
C THR A 83 0.70 3.32 -9.40
N TYR A 84 1.89 3.80 -9.72
CA TYR A 84 3.11 3.02 -9.76
C TYR A 84 3.88 3.15 -8.45
N SER A 85 4.37 2.03 -7.93
CA SER A 85 5.30 2.03 -6.82
C SER A 85 6.47 1.10 -7.13
N ARG A 86 7.69 1.65 -7.06
CA ARG A 86 8.92 0.84 -7.00
C ARG A 86 9.02 0.24 -5.60
N LEU A 87 8.12 -0.69 -5.26
CA LEU A 87 8.30 -1.43 -4.03
C LEU A 87 9.53 -2.33 -4.16
N SER A 88 10.12 -2.66 -3.01
CA SER A 88 11.36 -3.41 -2.89
C SER A 88 11.36 -4.68 -3.75
N LEU A 89 12.56 -5.20 -4.04
CA LEU A 89 12.92 -6.36 -4.88
C LEU A 89 12.02 -7.63 -4.79
N ILE A 90 11.03 -7.67 -3.93
CA ILE A 90 10.10 -8.78 -3.69
C ILE A 90 8.74 -8.54 -4.38
N TYR A 91 8.32 -7.29 -4.59
CA TYR A 91 6.98 -6.94 -5.07
C TYR A 91 7.02 -6.42 -6.52
N ASP A 92 6.34 -7.14 -7.41
CA ASP A 92 6.35 -6.93 -8.84
C ASP A 92 4.88 -6.71 -9.27
N PHE A 93 4.49 -5.44 -9.45
CA PHE A 93 3.11 -4.98 -9.73
C PHE A 93 2.75 -5.13 -11.20
N SER A 94 3.33 -6.13 -11.83
CA SER A 94 3.24 -6.26 -13.27
C SER A 94 1.98 -7.05 -13.62
N ASP A 95 0.98 -6.26 -13.97
CA ASP A 95 -0.42 -6.58 -14.08
C ASP A 95 -0.75 -7.39 -15.34
N TYR A 96 0.00 -7.17 -16.42
CA TYR A 96 -0.33 -7.70 -17.75
C TYR A 96 0.83 -8.50 -18.34
N ALA A 97 0.49 -9.57 -19.05
CA ALA A 97 1.49 -10.41 -19.71
C ALA A 97 2.03 -9.74 -20.99
N THR A 98 1.23 -8.87 -21.61
CA THR A 98 1.59 -8.18 -22.85
C THR A 98 1.32 -6.68 -22.76
N GLU A 99 2.02 -5.92 -23.61
CA GLU A 99 1.81 -4.48 -23.78
C GLU A 99 0.39 -4.17 -24.26
N ALA A 100 -0.14 -5.00 -25.16
CA ALA A 100 -1.47 -4.83 -25.75
C ALA A 100 -2.58 -4.96 -24.69
N GLU A 101 -2.47 -5.93 -23.79
CA GLU A 101 -3.40 -6.09 -22.66
C GLU A 101 -3.36 -4.88 -21.73
N CYS A 102 -2.15 -4.39 -21.40
CA CYS A 102 -2.00 -3.21 -20.56
C CYS A 102 -2.62 -1.97 -21.22
N ASN A 103 -2.30 -1.72 -22.50
CA ASN A 103 -2.82 -0.56 -23.22
C ASN A 103 -4.34 -0.63 -23.40
N ALA A 104 -4.92 -1.83 -23.51
CA ALA A 104 -6.37 -2.02 -23.56
C ALA A 104 -7.05 -1.64 -22.24
N ALA A 105 -6.39 -1.85 -21.10
CA ALA A 105 -6.92 -1.50 -19.78
C ALA A 105 -6.67 -0.02 -19.39
N LEU A 106 -5.68 0.64 -20.00
CA LEU A 106 -5.27 2.00 -19.66
C LEU A 106 -6.42 3.03 -19.61
N PRO A 107 -7.40 3.06 -20.54
CA PRO A 107 -8.51 4.02 -20.47
C PRO A 107 -9.38 3.88 -19.23
N GLU A 108 -9.65 2.64 -18.78
CA GLU A 108 -10.42 2.38 -17.57
C GLU A 108 -9.66 2.85 -16.32
N TRP A 109 -8.35 2.57 -16.28
CA TRP A 109 -7.47 3.04 -15.22
C TRP A 109 -7.42 4.56 -15.13
N VAL A 110 -7.32 5.26 -16.26
CA VAL A 110 -7.36 6.73 -16.31
C VAL A 110 -8.71 7.25 -15.81
N SER A 111 -9.83 6.69 -16.30
CA SER A 111 -11.16 7.12 -15.86
C SER A 111 -11.39 6.94 -14.36
N MET A 112 -10.92 5.82 -13.81
CA MET A 112 -11.00 5.54 -12.37
C MET A 112 -10.07 6.44 -11.56
N PHE A 113 -8.86 6.71 -12.06
CA PHE A 113 -7.92 7.65 -11.44
C PHE A 113 -8.54 9.04 -11.34
N GLU A 114 -9.06 9.58 -12.45
CA GLU A 114 -9.69 10.90 -12.48
C GLU A 114 -10.89 10.98 -11.54
N ARG A 115 -11.78 9.98 -11.55
CA ARG A 115 -12.94 9.94 -10.64
C ARG A 115 -12.57 9.91 -9.16
N ASN A 116 -11.51 9.19 -8.80
CA ASN A 116 -11.14 9.00 -7.39
C ASN A 116 -10.24 10.10 -6.86
N THR A 117 -9.37 10.64 -7.71
CA THR A 117 -8.39 11.66 -7.32
C THR A 117 -8.90 13.07 -7.55
N GLU A 118 -9.81 13.26 -8.52
CA GLU A 118 -10.19 14.56 -9.10
C GLU A 118 -8.99 15.31 -9.72
N LEU A 119 -7.94 14.59 -10.10
CA LEU A 119 -6.76 15.14 -10.75
C LEU A 119 -6.67 14.68 -12.20
N GLU A 120 -6.24 15.58 -13.08
CA GLU A 120 -5.89 15.24 -14.46
C GLU A 120 -4.49 14.58 -14.51
N PRO A 121 -4.33 13.41 -15.14
CA PRO A 121 -3.04 12.79 -15.34
C PRO A 121 -2.05 13.69 -16.07
N LEU A 122 -0.84 13.86 -15.52
CA LEU A 122 0.30 14.40 -16.25
C LEU A 122 0.76 13.41 -17.31
N VAL A 123 0.88 12.13 -16.93
CA VAL A 123 1.20 11.01 -17.82
C VAL A 123 0.38 9.78 -17.46
N ALA A 124 0.04 8.98 -18.46
CA ALA A 124 -0.59 7.68 -18.30
C ALA A 124 -0.05 6.74 -19.39
N TYR A 125 0.60 5.64 -19.00
CA TYR A 125 1.20 4.70 -19.95
C TYR A 125 1.45 3.33 -19.34
N CYS A 126 1.70 2.37 -20.22
CA CYS A 126 2.13 1.03 -19.86
C CYS A 126 3.64 0.95 -19.74
N LEU A 127 4.10 0.59 -18.54
CA LEU A 127 5.49 0.47 -18.17
C LEU A 127 5.90 -1.00 -18.25
N ASN A 128 6.98 -1.29 -18.99
CA ASN A 128 7.57 -2.63 -18.98
C ASN A 128 8.44 -2.82 -17.74
N GLU A 129 8.05 -3.74 -16.88
CA GLU A 129 8.78 -4.19 -15.70
C GLU A 129 9.58 -5.46 -15.99
N HIS A 130 10.85 -5.44 -15.62
CA HIS A 130 11.58 -6.68 -15.41
C HIS A 130 11.24 -7.15 -14.00
N SER A 131 10.63 -8.32 -13.88
CA SER A 131 10.55 -9.00 -12.58
C SER A 131 11.96 -9.05 -11.96
N SER A 132 12.06 -8.83 -10.65
CA SER A 132 13.33 -8.83 -9.90
C SER A 132 14.13 -10.14 -10.02
N ALA A 133 13.48 -11.21 -10.45
CA ALA A 133 14.11 -12.49 -10.78
C ALA A 133 14.69 -12.56 -12.21
N GLY A 134 14.52 -11.54 -13.06
CA GLY A 134 15.08 -11.48 -14.40
C GLY A 134 14.45 -12.42 -15.44
N PHE A 135 13.43 -13.20 -15.07
CA PHE A 135 12.90 -14.29 -15.90
C PHE A 135 11.61 -13.96 -16.67
N LYS A 136 10.90 -12.88 -16.34
CA LYS A 136 9.67 -12.50 -17.04
C LYS A 136 9.54 -10.98 -17.19
N LEU A 137 9.27 -10.55 -18.42
CA LEU A 137 8.77 -9.22 -18.76
C LEU A 137 7.29 -9.18 -18.46
N SER A 138 6.85 -8.10 -17.86
CA SER A 138 5.44 -7.90 -17.53
C SER A 138 5.15 -6.41 -17.47
N TRP A 139 3.90 -6.04 -17.68
CA TRP A 139 3.51 -4.66 -17.94
C TRP A 139 2.62 -4.13 -16.82
N ALA A 140 2.86 -2.91 -16.38
CA ALA A 140 2.08 -2.24 -15.32
C ALA A 140 1.56 -0.89 -15.81
N VAL A 141 0.38 -0.48 -15.32
CA VAL A 141 -0.16 0.85 -15.62
C VAL A 141 0.48 1.89 -14.69
N ARG A 142 1.18 2.86 -15.28
CA ARG A 142 1.70 4.03 -14.58
C ARG A 142 0.90 5.26 -14.96
N ILE A 143 0.24 5.84 -13.96
CA ILE A 143 -0.43 7.13 -14.04
C ILE A 143 0.18 8.03 -12.97
N ASP A 144 0.65 9.21 -13.37
CA ASP A 144 1.15 10.22 -12.45
C ASP A 144 0.32 11.50 -12.61
N ALA A 145 -0.09 12.09 -11.49
CA ALA A 145 -0.71 13.42 -11.45
C ALA A 145 -0.21 14.22 -10.26
N ILE A 146 -0.41 15.54 -10.32
CA ILE A 146 0.13 16.48 -9.35
C ILE A 146 -1.00 17.30 -8.75
N GLY A 147 -0.98 17.46 -7.42
CA GLY A 147 -1.95 18.29 -6.72
C GLY A 147 -2.45 17.63 -5.45
N ASN A 148 -3.61 18.10 -4.97
CA ASN A 148 -4.27 17.56 -3.79
C ASN A 148 -5.39 16.63 -4.23
N ALA A 149 -5.16 15.32 -4.14
CA ALA A 149 -6.18 14.33 -4.49
C ALA A 149 -7.21 14.12 -3.36
N VAL A 150 -8.48 13.89 -3.72
CA VAL A 150 -9.55 13.53 -2.77
C VAL A 150 -9.32 12.13 -2.19
N LYS A 151 -9.06 11.14 -3.04
CA LYS A 151 -8.46 9.85 -2.66
C LYS A 151 -7.09 9.73 -3.30
N ARG A 152 -6.17 9.03 -2.63
CA ARG A 152 -4.85 8.73 -3.20
C ARG A 152 -4.79 7.31 -3.75
N PRO A 153 -4.10 7.09 -4.88
CA PRO A 153 -3.71 5.75 -5.29
C PRO A 153 -2.71 5.17 -4.27
N VAL A 154 -2.84 3.88 -4.00
CA VAL A 154 -1.93 3.09 -3.19
C VAL A 154 -1.65 1.79 -3.91
N ALA A 155 -0.38 1.55 -4.26
CA ALA A 155 0.11 0.26 -4.72
C ALA A 155 0.81 -0.44 -3.54
N ARG A 156 0.33 -1.64 -3.18
CA ARG A 156 0.87 -2.41 -2.05
C ARG A 156 0.83 -3.91 -2.31
N GLY A 157 1.93 -4.57 -1.96
CA GLY A 157 2.06 -6.02 -1.93
C GLY A 157 1.98 -6.46 -0.47
N MET A 158 1.13 -7.42 -0.19
CA MET A 158 0.90 -7.97 1.15
C MET A 158 1.37 -9.42 1.18
N LEU A 159 2.29 -9.74 2.09
CA LEU A 159 2.71 -11.11 2.30
C LEU A 159 1.66 -11.86 3.10
N ILE A 160 1.29 -13.03 2.59
CA ILE A 160 0.30 -13.92 3.18
C ILE A 160 1.02 -15.24 3.50
N HIS A 161 1.26 -15.49 4.78
CA HIS A 161 1.98 -16.69 5.21
C HIS A 161 1.04 -17.89 5.17
N GLY A 162 1.22 -18.77 4.19
CA GLY A 162 0.40 -19.97 3.98
C GLY A 162 -0.84 -19.77 3.12
N ALA A 163 -1.48 -20.88 2.75
CA ALA A 163 -2.63 -20.89 1.84
C ALA A 163 -3.94 -20.55 2.59
N PRO A 164 -4.75 -19.57 2.16
CA PRO A 164 -6.04 -19.28 2.79
C PRO A 164 -6.97 -20.50 2.81
N VAL A 165 -7.53 -20.83 3.98
CA VAL A 165 -8.25 -22.10 4.23
C VAL A 165 -9.58 -22.19 3.47
N HIS A 166 -10.31 -21.07 3.33
CA HIS A 166 -11.63 -21.01 2.69
C HIS A 166 -11.65 -20.25 1.36
N TYR A 167 -10.49 -19.79 0.92
CA TYR A 167 -10.38 -18.87 -0.20
C TYR A 167 -9.24 -19.28 -1.15
N PRO A 168 -9.41 -20.36 -1.93
CA PRO A 168 -8.40 -20.75 -2.91
C PRO A 168 -8.30 -19.73 -4.06
N GLY A 169 -7.07 -19.29 -4.38
CA GLY A 169 -6.77 -18.51 -5.58
C GLY A 169 -7.59 -17.22 -5.69
N ASP A 170 -8.27 -17.04 -6.81
CA ASP A 170 -9.02 -15.81 -7.13
C ASP A 170 -10.21 -15.56 -6.19
N SER A 171 -10.75 -16.60 -5.53
CA SER A 171 -11.82 -16.42 -4.55
C SER A 171 -11.37 -15.63 -3.32
N PHE A 172 -10.06 -15.61 -3.02
CA PHE A 172 -9.49 -14.76 -1.98
C PHE A 172 -9.52 -13.29 -2.37
N VAL A 173 -9.18 -12.97 -3.62
CA VAL A 173 -9.27 -11.61 -4.15
C VAL A 173 -10.71 -11.10 -4.06
N GLN A 174 -11.68 -11.93 -4.45
CA GLN A 174 -13.09 -11.57 -4.38
C GLN A 174 -13.53 -11.30 -2.92
N ALA A 175 -13.15 -12.17 -1.98
CA ALA A 175 -13.46 -11.98 -0.56
C ALA A 175 -12.83 -10.68 0.00
N VAL A 176 -11.60 -10.36 -0.38
CA VAL A 176 -10.94 -9.11 0.00
C VAL A 176 -11.74 -7.91 -0.51
N LYS A 177 -12.14 -7.90 -1.79
CA LYS A 177 -12.94 -6.82 -2.37
C LYS A 177 -14.27 -6.64 -1.65
N GLU A 178 -15.02 -7.73 -1.47
CA GLU A 178 -16.33 -7.72 -0.80
C GLU A 178 -16.27 -7.17 0.63
N LYS A 179 -15.16 -7.39 1.33
CA LYS A 179 -14.97 -6.89 2.70
C LYS A 179 -14.47 -5.46 2.78
N LEU A 180 -13.70 -5.00 1.79
CA LEU A 180 -13.03 -3.70 1.85
C LEU A 180 -13.73 -2.60 1.04
N GLU A 181 -14.45 -2.94 -0.03
CA GLU A 181 -15.20 -1.97 -0.84
C GLU A 181 -16.27 -1.20 -0.03
N PRO A 182 -17.05 -1.84 0.88
CA PRO A 182 -17.97 -1.10 1.75
C PRO A 182 -17.30 -0.05 2.65
N ALA A 183 -15.99 -0.18 2.90
CA ALA A 183 -15.20 0.79 3.66
C ALA A 183 -14.66 1.95 2.78
N GLY A 184 -15.12 2.07 1.53
CA GLY A 184 -14.76 3.15 0.60
C GLY A 184 -13.46 2.92 -0.16
N VAL A 185 -12.91 1.70 -0.13
CA VAL A 185 -11.76 1.28 -0.93
C VAL A 185 -12.22 0.92 -2.33
N GLU A 186 -11.61 1.50 -3.35
CA GLU A 186 -11.91 1.15 -4.75
C GLU A 186 -10.68 0.51 -5.39
N PHE A 187 -10.80 -0.73 -5.84
CA PHE A 187 -9.67 -1.51 -6.37
C PHE A 187 -9.52 -1.31 -7.87
N ALA A 188 -8.37 -0.76 -8.28
CA ALA A 188 -7.92 -0.78 -9.66
C ALA A 188 -7.38 -2.14 -10.06
N HIS A 189 -6.68 -2.78 -9.12
CA HIS A 189 -6.04 -4.06 -9.28
C HIS A 189 -6.07 -4.83 -7.98
N ALA A 190 -6.30 -6.13 -8.09
CA ALA A 190 -6.08 -7.06 -6.99
C ALA A 190 -5.73 -8.43 -7.57
N ARG A 191 -4.61 -9.00 -7.13
CA ARG A 191 -4.13 -10.29 -7.62
C ARG A 191 -3.50 -11.09 -6.51
N PHE A 192 -3.84 -12.36 -6.43
CA PHE A 192 -3.30 -13.28 -5.45
C PHE A 192 -2.39 -14.29 -6.13
N ASN A 193 -1.11 -14.28 -5.77
CA ASN A 193 -0.07 -15.09 -6.38
C ASN A 193 0.66 -15.94 -5.34
N TYR A 194 1.27 -17.03 -5.78
CA TYR A 194 2.24 -17.78 -4.99
C TYR A 194 3.64 -17.52 -5.57
N ARG A 195 4.54 -16.92 -4.77
CA ARG A 195 5.92 -16.58 -5.16
C ARG A 195 6.88 -16.98 -4.03
N ALA A 196 8.00 -17.62 -4.39
CA ALA A 196 9.10 -17.92 -3.47
C ALA A 196 8.69 -18.59 -2.14
N ALA A 197 7.78 -19.57 -2.20
CA ALA A 197 7.21 -20.28 -1.05
C ALA A 197 6.26 -19.47 -0.13
N GLU A 198 5.90 -18.25 -0.53
CA GLU A 198 4.91 -17.43 0.16
C GLU A 198 3.77 -17.07 -0.78
N TYR A 199 2.60 -16.76 -0.20
CA TYR A 199 1.51 -16.16 -0.94
C TYR A 199 1.60 -14.64 -0.85
N GLN A 200 1.17 -13.96 -1.91
CA GLN A 200 1.25 -12.52 -2.02
C GLN A 200 -0.05 -11.99 -2.61
N LEU A 201 -0.59 -10.95 -1.98
CA LEU A 201 -1.73 -10.20 -2.47
C LEU A 201 -1.23 -8.82 -2.96
N ASP A 202 -1.23 -8.65 -4.27
CA ASP A 202 -0.85 -7.41 -4.94
C ASP A 202 -2.10 -6.57 -5.16
N LEU A 203 -2.09 -5.33 -4.67
CA LEU A 203 -3.23 -4.42 -4.73
C LEU A 203 -2.81 -3.07 -5.31
N VAL A 204 -3.65 -2.54 -6.19
CA VAL A 204 -3.68 -1.10 -6.49
C VAL A 204 -5.09 -0.61 -6.22
N TYR A 205 -5.23 0.36 -5.33
CA TYR A 205 -6.53 0.84 -4.88
C TYR A 205 -6.50 2.32 -4.52
N TYR A 206 -7.68 2.92 -4.42
CA TYR A 206 -7.87 4.31 -4.02
C TYR A 206 -8.50 4.38 -2.64
N THR A 207 -7.94 5.23 -1.78
CA THR A 207 -8.46 5.46 -0.42
C THR A 207 -8.32 6.93 -0.02
N GLY A 208 -9.34 7.46 0.68
CA GLY A 208 -9.25 8.71 1.41
C GLY A 208 -8.65 8.55 2.82
N GLY A 209 -8.43 7.30 3.25
CA GLY A 209 -7.96 6.93 4.57
C GLY A 209 -6.51 6.41 4.63
N PRO A 210 -6.19 5.67 5.70
CA PRO A 210 -4.90 4.99 5.85
C PRO A 210 -4.74 3.90 4.78
N SER A 211 -3.50 3.51 4.52
CA SER A 211 -3.23 2.37 3.64
C SER A 211 -3.58 1.07 4.35
N LEU A 212 -4.13 0.13 3.58
CA LEU A 212 -4.31 -1.24 4.00
C LEU A 212 -2.95 -1.86 4.35
N ASP A 213 -2.90 -2.68 5.39
CA ASP A 213 -1.74 -3.48 5.76
C ASP A 213 -2.15 -4.91 6.13
N SER A 214 -1.26 -5.86 5.96
CA SER A 214 -1.49 -7.26 6.35
C SER A 214 -0.56 -7.66 7.48
N SER A 215 -1.07 -8.32 8.51
CA SER A 215 -0.26 -8.82 9.60
C SER A 215 -0.74 -10.19 10.09
N ARG A 216 0.20 -10.97 10.61
CA ARG A 216 -0.11 -12.18 11.37
C ARG A 216 -0.52 -11.79 12.78
N ILE A 217 -1.73 -12.20 13.16
CA ILE A 217 -2.29 -11.95 14.48
C ILE A 217 -1.86 -13.05 15.47
N ALA A 218 -1.95 -14.31 15.06
CA ALA A 218 -1.63 -15.45 15.91
C ALA A 218 -1.24 -16.69 15.10
N GLU A 219 -0.52 -17.60 15.75
CA GLU A 219 -0.10 -18.89 15.23
C GLU A 219 -0.88 -20.02 15.91
N HIS A 220 -1.22 -21.09 15.19
CA HIS A 220 -2.02 -22.20 15.70
C HIS A 220 -1.50 -23.54 15.18
N ARG A 221 -1.65 -24.61 15.97
CA ARG A 221 -1.22 -25.95 15.54
C ARG A 221 -2.11 -26.51 14.44
N THR A 222 -3.40 -26.15 14.47
CA THR A 222 -4.39 -26.69 13.54
C THR A 222 -5.27 -25.57 12.98
N VAL A 223 -5.84 -25.84 11.80
CA VAL A 223 -6.84 -24.95 11.18
C VAL A 223 -8.07 -24.79 12.09
N ALA A 224 -8.50 -25.85 12.77
CA ALA A 224 -9.66 -25.81 13.66
C ALA A 224 -9.45 -24.86 14.86
N GLU A 225 -8.23 -24.82 15.42
CA GLU A 225 -7.88 -23.85 16.47
C GLU A 225 -7.92 -22.41 15.92
N CYS A 226 -7.36 -22.19 14.73
CA CYS A 226 -7.41 -20.87 14.09
C CYS A 226 -8.84 -20.41 13.82
N GLU A 227 -9.70 -21.28 13.29
CA GLU A 227 -11.11 -20.95 13.00
C GLU A 227 -11.89 -20.63 14.27
N ALA A 228 -11.60 -21.31 15.38
CA ALA A 228 -12.19 -21.00 16.67
C ALA A 228 -11.78 -19.60 17.17
N GLU A 229 -10.51 -19.20 17.02
CA GLU A 229 -10.08 -17.84 17.34
C GLU A 229 -10.59 -16.80 16.32
N LEU A 230 -10.70 -17.13 15.04
CA LEU A 230 -11.30 -16.24 14.04
C LEU A 230 -12.76 -15.90 14.39
N ALA A 231 -13.52 -16.89 14.85
CA ALA A 231 -14.89 -16.69 15.30
C ALA A 231 -14.98 -15.83 16.58
N SER A 232 -14.02 -15.96 17.51
CA SER A 232 -13.96 -15.13 18.72
C SER A 232 -13.52 -13.70 18.42
N LEU A 233 -12.62 -13.51 17.44
CA LEU A 233 -12.06 -12.21 17.05
C LEU A 233 -13.15 -11.20 16.68
N HIS A 234 -14.14 -11.60 15.89
CA HIS A 234 -15.23 -10.74 15.44
C HIS A 234 -16.16 -10.26 16.57
N GLY A 235 -16.16 -10.92 17.73
CA GLY A 235 -16.97 -10.55 18.89
C GLY A 235 -16.20 -9.87 20.02
N GLU A 236 -14.88 -10.06 20.09
CA GLU A 236 -14.06 -9.69 21.26
C GLU A 236 -13.09 -8.53 21.01
N VAL A 237 -12.92 -8.07 19.76
CA VAL A 237 -11.95 -7.02 19.40
C VAL A 237 -12.62 -5.80 18.79
N SER A 238 -12.57 -4.65 19.49
CA SER A 238 -13.18 -3.40 19.03
C SER A 238 -12.55 -2.81 17.76
N GLU A 239 -11.28 -3.16 17.51
CA GLU A 239 -10.54 -2.84 16.28
C GLU A 239 -10.25 -4.13 15.51
N SER A 240 -11.33 -4.76 15.08
CA SER A 240 -11.22 -5.94 14.24
C SER A 240 -10.53 -5.56 12.92
N PRO A 241 -9.67 -6.44 12.39
CA PRO A 241 -9.22 -6.31 11.00
C PRO A 241 -10.42 -6.11 10.09
N SER A 242 -10.25 -5.29 9.06
CA SER A 242 -11.24 -5.09 8.00
C SER A 242 -11.55 -6.42 7.30
N PHE A 243 -10.59 -7.35 7.31
CA PHE A 243 -10.80 -8.75 6.93
C PHE A 243 -9.82 -9.67 7.67
N ALA A 244 -10.32 -10.65 8.43
CA ALA A 244 -9.52 -11.73 9.01
C ALA A 244 -9.81 -13.08 8.36
N PHE A 245 -8.78 -13.93 8.30
CA PHE A 245 -8.88 -15.25 7.72
C PHE A 245 -7.77 -16.16 8.29
N CYS A 246 -8.02 -17.47 8.23
CA CYS A 246 -7.03 -18.48 8.55
C CYS A 246 -6.25 -18.90 7.31
N THR A 247 -4.96 -19.13 7.47
CA THR A 247 -4.09 -19.74 6.46
C THR A 247 -3.55 -21.07 6.96
N LYS A 248 -3.20 -21.96 6.03
CA LYS A 248 -2.47 -23.20 6.30
C LYS A 248 -0.99 -22.96 6.05
N ASN A 249 -0.20 -22.95 7.12
CA ASN A 249 1.24 -22.75 7.07
C ASN A 249 1.97 -24.10 7.05
N TYR A 250 2.95 -24.24 6.15
CA TYR A 250 3.70 -25.49 6.00
C TYR A 250 4.73 -25.73 7.11
N LEU A 251 5.09 -24.71 7.90
CA LEU A 251 6.09 -24.81 8.97
C LEU A 251 5.47 -25.18 10.33
N HIS A 252 4.33 -24.60 10.68
CA HIS A 252 3.82 -24.65 12.06
C HIS A 252 2.30 -24.87 12.20
N GLY A 253 1.59 -25.16 11.10
CA GLY A 253 0.18 -25.56 11.12
C GLY A 253 -0.73 -24.52 10.45
N SER A 254 -1.13 -23.49 11.18
CA SER A 254 -2.05 -22.46 10.70
C SER A 254 -1.74 -21.08 11.28
N ASP A 255 -1.94 -20.02 10.50
CA ASP A 255 -1.86 -18.64 11.00
C ASP A 255 -3.24 -17.98 10.92
N LEU A 256 -3.54 -17.17 11.94
CA LEU A 256 -4.63 -16.19 11.89
C LEU A 256 -4.04 -14.89 11.34
N MET A 257 -4.50 -14.50 10.16
CA MET A 257 -4.06 -13.30 9.45
C MET A 257 -5.15 -12.24 9.46
N GLY A 258 -4.76 -10.97 9.38
CA GLY A 258 -5.68 -9.84 9.22
C GLY A 258 -5.20 -8.84 8.18
N ILE A 259 -6.14 -8.23 7.46
CA ILE A 259 -5.95 -7.02 6.65
C ILE A 259 -6.61 -5.85 7.39
N PHE A 260 -5.86 -4.78 7.59
CA PHE A 260 -6.22 -3.64 8.44
C PHE A 260 -6.23 -2.35 7.63
N SER A 261 -7.29 -1.56 7.76
CA SER A 261 -7.41 -0.25 7.10
C SER A 261 -6.83 0.93 7.89
N ALA A 262 -6.32 0.72 9.11
CA ALA A 262 -5.83 1.77 10.01
C ALA A 262 -4.42 1.52 10.54
N GLY A 263 -3.61 0.76 9.80
CA GLY A 263 -2.32 0.25 10.27
C GLY A 263 -2.48 -1.11 10.97
N SER A 264 -1.42 -1.92 10.90
CA SER A 264 -1.41 -3.23 11.57
C SER A 264 -1.36 -3.04 13.08
N PRO A 265 -2.19 -3.74 13.86
CA PRO A 265 -2.11 -3.71 15.31
C PRO A 265 -0.78 -4.31 15.76
N GLU A 266 -0.30 -3.82 16.90
CA GLU A 266 0.81 -4.45 17.58
C GLU A 266 0.29 -5.68 18.34
N VAL A 267 0.94 -6.83 18.14
CA VAL A 267 0.61 -8.06 18.87
C VAL A 267 1.65 -8.27 19.96
N VAL A 268 1.18 -8.27 21.21
CA VAL A 268 2.01 -8.49 22.40
C VAL A 268 1.69 -9.86 22.99
N LEU A 269 2.70 -10.70 23.16
CA LEU A 269 2.51 -12.01 23.78
C LEU A 269 2.58 -11.93 25.31
N SER A 270 1.70 -12.66 25.97
CA SER A 270 1.70 -12.82 27.42
C SER A 270 2.98 -13.51 27.93
N ALA A 271 3.32 -13.26 29.19
CA ALA A 271 4.43 -13.95 29.86
C ALA A 271 4.05 -15.40 30.22
N GLU A 272 2.78 -15.60 30.56
CA GLU A 272 2.16 -16.86 30.92
C GLU A 272 2.26 -17.86 29.77
N ARG A 273 2.62 -19.10 30.11
CA ARG A 273 2.79 -20.21 29.17
C ARG A 273 1.78 -21.29 29.50
N MET A 274 1.06 -21.75 28.50
CA MET A 274 0.03 -22.77 28.60
C MET A 274 0.42 -23.96 27.72
N LYS A 275 0.17 -25.18 28.20
CA LYS A 275 0.59 -26.39 27.48
C LYS A 275 -0.35 -26.75 26.34
N THR A 276 -1.63 -26.38 26.48
CA THR A 276 -2.68 -26.72 25.52
C THR A 276 -3.46 -25.50 25.10
N TYR A 277 -4.08 -25.59 23.92
CA TYR A 277 -4.99 -24.57 23.41
C TYR A 277 -6.15 -24.32 24.38
N GLN A 278 -6.78 -25.37 24.92
CA GLN A 278 -7.90 -25.26 25.86
C GLN A 278 -7.50 -24.59 27.18
N GLU A 279 -6.27 -24.83 27.66
CA GLU A 279 -5.76 -24.11 28.82
C GLU A 279 -5.62 -22.62 28.53
N CYS A 280 -5.12 -22.27 27.34
CA CYS A 280 -5.05 -20.88 26.90
C CYS A 280 -6.43 -20.23 26.83
N VAL A 281 -7.40 -20.87 26.15
CA VAL A 281 -8.76 -20.36 26.02
C VAL A 281 -9.40 -20.10 27.39
N SER A 282 -9.23 -21.03 28.34
CA SER A 282 -9.85 -20.89 29.67
C SER A 282 -9.22 -19.78 30.53
N LYS A 283 -7.94 -19.46 30.32
CA LYS A 283 -7.22 -18.37 31.02
C LYS A 283 -7.21 -17.03 30.28
N LYS A 284 -7.62 -17.01 29.01
CA LYS A 284 -7.52 -15.85 28.10
C LYS A 284 -8.11 -14.58 28.72
N ALA A 285 -9.33 -14.67 29.26
CA ALA A 285 -10.03 -13.52 29.85
C ALA A 285 -9.34 -13.00 31.13
N GLU A 286 -8.84 -13.89 32.00
CA GLU A 286 -8.12 -13.52 33.21
C GLU A 286 -6.81 -12.78 32.88
N ILE A 287 -6.04 -13.31 31.91
CA ILE A 287 -4.79 -12.69 31.46
C ILE A 287 -5.05 -11.34 30.79
N LEU A 288 -6.07 -11.23 29.94
CA LEU A 288 -6.46 -9.96 29.33
C LEU A 288 -6.77 -8.89 30.40
N GLN A 289 -7.56 -9.24 31.42
CA GLN A 289 -7.89 -8.33 32.51
C GLN A 289 -6.66 -7.91 33.33
N LEU A 290 -5.74 -8.85 33.58
CA LEU A 290 -4.47 -8.56 34.26
C LEU A 290 -3.68 -7.49 33.50
N TYR A 291 -3.47 -7.69 32.19
CA TYR A 291 -2.68 -6.76 31.38
C TYR A 291 -3.37 -5.40 31.21
N GLN A 292 -4.69 -5.37 31.04
CA GLN A 292 -5.43 -4.10 31.06
C GLN A 292 -5.25 -3.36 32.40
N GLY A 293 -5.24 -4.09 33.53
CA GLY A 293 -4.98 -3.55 34.86
C GLY A 293 -3.54 -3.03 35.09
N LEU A 294 -2.56 -3.53 34.34
CA LEU A 294 -1.16 -3.09 34.39
C LEU A 294 -0.89 -1.79 33.60
N GLY A 295 -1.93 -1.15 33.06
CA GLY A 295 -1.81 0.11 32.33
C GLY A 295 -1.65 -0.04 30.82
N TYR A 296 -1.83 -1.24 30.27
CA TYR A 296 -1.93 -1.46 28.82
C TYR A 296 -3.33 -1.07 28.30
N ALA A 297 -3.72 0.20 28.50
CA ALA A 297 -5.05 0.73 28.21
C ALA A 297 -5.44 0.66 26.71
N HIS A 298 -4.50 0.37 25.83
CA HIS A 298 -4.68 0.28 24.37
C HIS A 298 -4.92 -1.14 23.87
N ILE A 299 -5.00 -2.14 24.75
CA ILE A 299 -5.36 -3.51 24.36
C ILE A 299 -6.85 -3.57 24.04
N THR A 300 -7.17 -3.89 22.79
CA THR A 300 -8.54 -3.95 22.25
C THR A 300 -9.12 -5.35 22.25
N GLY A 301 -8.30 -6.37 22.50
CA GLY A 301 -8.74 -7.75 22.71
C GLY A 301 -7.57 -8.75 22.76
N ALA A 302 -7.89 -10.04 22.78
CA ALA A 302 -6.88 -11.10 22.85
C ALA A 302 -7.33 -12.40 22.19
N VAL A 303 -6.36 -13.12 21.62
CA VAL A 303 -6.53 -14.47 21.07
C VAL A 303 -5.46 -15.40 21.62
N CYS A 304 -5.68 -16.71 21.52
CA CYS A 304 -4.63 -17.68 21.81
C CYS A 304 -3.65 -17.79 20.63
N SER A 305 -2.37 -17.92 20.93
CA SER A 305 -1.31 -18.10 19.92
C SER A 305 -0.30 -19.12 20.40
N LEU A 306 0.17 -19.96 19.49
CA LEU A 306 1.38 -20.75 19.68
C LEU A 306 2.61 -19.84 19.55
N ALA A 307 3.58 -20.03 20.43
CA ALA A 307 4.86 -19.33 20.38
C ALA A 307 5.93 -20.25 20.96
N SER A 308 6.93 -20.61 20.15
CA SER A 308 8.03 -21.50 20.55
C SER A 308 7.55 -22.85 21.14
N GLY A 309 6.45 -23.38 20.61
CA GLY A 309 5.88 -24.68 21.01
C GLY A 309 4.93 -24.65 22.21
N GLU A 310 4.77 -23.50 22.87
CA GLU A 310 3.84 -23.30 23.99
C GLU A 310 2.72 -22.33 23.58
N TYR A 311 1.53 -22.47 24.17
CA TYR A 311 0.46 -21.49 23.96
C TYR A 311 0.64 -20.29 24.88
N LYS A 312 0.30 -19.13 24.34
CA LYS A 312 0.32 -17.82 24.98
C LYS A 312 -0.93 -17.04 24.60
N VAL A 313 -1.27 -16.04 25.38
CA VAL A 313 -2.31 -15.07 25.00
C VAL A 313 -1.64 -13.96 24.18
N ALA A 314 -2.04 -13.82 22.92
CA ALA A 314 -1.66 -12.74 22.04
C ALA A 314 -2.65 -11.58 22.22
N MET A 315 -2.19 -10.50 22.84
CA MET A 315 -2.95 -9.29 23.06
C MET A 315 -2.80 -8.35 21.86
N ILE A 316 -3.93 -7.85 21.38
CA ILE A 316 -4.01 -6.98 20.22
C ILE A 316 -4.07 -5.55 20.73
N LYS A 317 -3.06 -4.75 20.42
CA LYS A 317 -2.99 -3.34 20.78
C LYS A 317 -3.36 -2.48 19.57
N ARG A 318 -4.16 -1.44 19.82
CA ARG A 318 -4.47 -0.38 18.85
C ARG A 318 -3.19 0.21 18.25
N ALA A 319 -3.19 0.41 16.93
CA ALA A 319 -2.15 1.19 16.27
C ALA A 319 -2.24 2.67 16.73
N GLU A 320 -1.14 3.22 17.23
CA GLU A 320 -1.04 4.62 17.67
C GLU A 320 -0.98 5.61 16.51
#